data_AF-A0A2S9FMU3-F1
#
_entry.id   AF-A0A2S9FMU3-F1
#
_cell.length_a   1.000
_cell.length_b   1.000
_cell.length_c   1.000
_cell.angle_alpha   90.00
_cell.angle_beta   90.00
_cell.angle_gamma   90.00
#
_symmetry.space_group_name_H-M   'P 1'
#
loop_
_entity.id
_entity.type
_entity.pdbx_description
1 polymer ?
#
loop_
_entity_poly.entity_id
_entity_poly.type
_entity_poly.pdbx_seq_one_letter_code
_entity_poly.pdbx_strand_id
1 'polypeptide(L)'
;ADVEPGRYGADPAPETTGTVAFQDDLDIGVSRAVIDLDIPTLAICRGMQVLNVALGGTLIQHVVETEPLHHNAIHHVHIKRDSRLHAIVGAQTVDVSSYHHQAIDRPAPELVVTALASDGVVEAMEHRRADIVAV
;
A
#
# COMPACT_ATOMS: atom_id res chain seq x y z
N ALA A 1 -10.38 7.85 3.37
CA ALA A 1 -10.84 7.18 4.59
C ALA A 1 -9.66 6.38 5.10
N ASP A 2 -9.19 6.67 6.29
CA ASP A 2 -8.03 5.99 6.84
C ASP A 2 -8.35 4.54 7.20
N VAL A 3 -7.35 3.67 7.19
CA VAL A 3 -7.47 2.34 7.81
C VAL A 3 -7.40 2.53 9.33
N GLU A 4 -8.40 2.01 10.05
CA GLU A 4 -8.47 2.14 11.50
C GLU A 4 -7.19 1.61 12.20
N PRO A 5 -6.49 2.42 13.02
CA PRO A 5 -5.22 2.05 13.65
C PRO A 5 -5.24 0.76 14.49
N GLY A 6 -6.37 0.50 15.15
CA GLY A 6 -6.55 -0.74 15.93
C GLY A 6 -6.42 -2.01 15.08
N ARG A 7 -6.63 -1.94 13.76
CA ARG A 7 -6.53 -3.09 12.85
C ARG A 7 -5.09 -3.58 12.64
N TYR A 8 -4.10 -2.74 12.94
CA TYR A 8 -2.68 -3.10 12.91
C TYR A 8 -1.99 -2.86 14.26
N GLY A 9 -2.76 -2.83 15.34
CA GLY A 9 -2.25 -2.81 16.71
C GLY A 9 -1.67 -1.46 17.16
N ALA A 10 -2.14 -0.35 16.58
CA ALA A 10 -1.73 1.00 16.95
C ALA A 10 -2.88 1.78 17.60
N ASP A 11 -2.52 2.72 18.47
CA ASP A 11 -3.44 3.77 18.94
C ASP A 11 -3.58 4.87 17.86
N PRO A 12 -4.74 5.54 17.76
CA PRO A 12 -4.94 6.59 16.77
C PRO A 12 -4.09 7.83 17.05
N ALA A 13 -3.41 8.31 16.02
CA ALA A 13 -2.70 9.58 15.98
C ALA A 13 -3.68 10.75 15.78
N PRO A 14 -3.33 11.98 16.18
CA PRO A 14 -4.17 13.17 16.00
C PRO A 14 -4.65 13.41 14.57
N GLU A 15 -3.86 12.98 13.58
CA GLU A 15 -4.09 13.16 12.15
C GLU A 15 -4.96 12.05 11.54
N THR A 16 -5.27 10.99 12.29
CA THR A 16 -6.14 9.91 11.79
C THR A 16 -7.56 10.41 11.65
N THR A 17 -8.11 10.32 10.44
CA THR A 17 -9.44 10.83 10.14
C THR A 17 -10.23 9.92 9.20
N GLY A 18 -11.55 9.98 9.33
CA GLY A 18 -12.45 9.35 8.37
C GLY A 18 -12.32 7.82 8.30
N THR A 19 -11.98 7.16 9.41
CA THR A 19 -12.01 5.69 9.54
C THR A 19 -13.46 5.19 9.44
N VAL A 20 -13.69 4.09 8.71
CA VAL A 20 -15.02 3.51 8.52
C VAL A 20 -14.95 2.02 8.83
N ALA A 21 -15.28 1.63 10.06
CA ALA A 21 -15.08 0.26 10.56
C ALA A 21 -15.70 -0.83 9.66
N PHE A 22 -16.92 -0.62 9.15
CA PHE A 22 -17.56 -1.58 8.23
C PHE A 22 -16.78 -1.76 6.92
N GLN A 23 -16.19 -0.68 6.39
CA GLN A 23 -15.37 -0.73 5.19
C GLN A 23 -14.05 -1.46 5.47
N ASP A 24 -13.40 -1.20 6.60
CA ASP A 24 -12.19 -1.92 7.02
C ASP A 24 -12.47 -3.42 7.17
N ASP A 25 -13.57 -3.81 7.82
CA ASP A 25 -13.98 -5.22 7.97
C ASP A 25 -14.20 -5.89 6.61
N LEU A 26 -14.93 -5.23 5.71
CA LEU A 26 -15.21 -5.73 4.37
C LEU A 26 -13.91 -5.91 3.58
N ASP A 27 -13.08 -4.88 3.50
CA ASP A 27 -11.90 -4.87 2.63
C ASP A 27 -10.80 -5.83 3.15
N ILE A 28 -10.66 -5.98 4.48
CA ILE A 28 -9.78 -7.00 5.08
C ILE A 28 -10.31 -8.40 4.76
N GLY A 29 -11.62 -8.61 4.87
CA GLY A 29 -12.26 -9.88 4.52
C GLY A 29 -12.05 -10.24 3.04
N VAL A 30 -12.25 -9.29 2.14
CA VAL A 30 -12.02 -9.45 0.70
C VAL A 30 -10.54 -9.75 0.41
N SER A 31 -9.61 -9.02 1.05
CA SER A 31 -8.17 -9.24 0.86
C SER A 31 -7.74 -10.66 1.22
N ARG A 32 -8.32 -11.25 2.29
CA ARG A 32 -8.08 -12.65 2.65
C ARG A 32 -8.73 -13.60 1.65
N ALA A 33 -9.97 -13.34 1.25
CA ALA A 33 -10.69 -14.19 0.31
C ALA A 33 -10.02 -14.26 -1.06
N VAL A 34 -9.49 -13.16 -1.60
CA VAL A 34 -8.79 -13.19 -2.91
C VAL A 34 -7.51 -14.03 -2.86
N ILE A 35 -6.82 -14.06 -1.72
CA ILE A 35 -5.65 -14.93 -1.52
C ILE A 35 -6.07 -16.39 -1.38
N ASP A 36 -7.07 -16.68 -0.54
CA ASP A 36 -7.56 -18.04 -0.30
C ASP A 36 -8.14 -18.69 -1.57
N LEU A 37 -8.73 -17.88 -2.46
CA LEU A 37 -9.35 -18.32 -3.71
C LEU A 37 -8.44 -18.18 -4.94
N ASP A 38 -7.19 -17.72 -4.75
CA ASP A 38 -6.19 -17.47 -5.81
C ASP A 38 -6.75 -16.61 -6.97
N ILE A 39 -7.42 -15.51 -6.61
CA ILE A 39 -8.02 -14.57 -7.57
C ILE A 39 -6.98 -13.49 -7.92
N PRO A 40 -6.61 -13.33 -9.20
CA PRO A 40 -5.73 -12.26 -9.63
C PRO A 40 -6.27 -10.87 -9.23
N THR A 41 -5.47 -10.08 -8.51
CA THR A 41 -5.94 -8.83 -7.89
C THR A 41 -4.95 -7.68 -8.09
N LEU A 42 -5.50 -6.50 -8.42
CA LEU A 42 -4.79 -5.23 -8.37
C LEU A 42 -5.35 -4.40 -7.21
N ALA A 43 -4.52 -4.14 -6.20
CA ALA A 43 -4.89 -3.34 -5.03
C ALA A 43 -4.33 -1.92 -5.18
N ILE A 44 -5.17 -0.89 -5.10
CA ILE A 44 -4.78 0.50 -5.45
C ILE A 44 -4.91 1.42 -4.23
N CYS A 45 -3.86 2.19 -3.93
CA CYS A 45 -3.75 3.17 -2.85
C CYS A 45 -4.16 2.57 -1.51
N ARG A 46 -5.36 2.90 -1.01
CA ARG A 46 -5.90 2.30 0.22
C ARG A 46 -6.02 0.77 0.11
N GLY A 47 -6.26 0.22 -1.07
CA GLY A 47 -6.25 -1.22 -1.30
C GLY A 47 -4.92 -1.86 -0.95
N MET A 48 -3.79 -1.25 -1.33
CA MET A 48 -2.44 -1.70 -0.96
C MET A 48 -2.25 -1.67 0.57
N GLN A 49 -2.71 -0.61 1.22
CA GLN A 49 -2.62 -0.44 2.67
C GLN A 49 -3.45 -1.49 3.42
N VAL A 50 -4.70 -1.73 2.99
CA VAL A 50 -5.57 -2.75 3.58
C VAL A 50 -5.00 -4.14 3.36
N LEU A 51 -4.49 -4.46 2.17
CA LEU A 51 -3.82 -5.73 1.89
C LEU A 51 -2.65 -5.96 2.86
N ASN A 52 -1.83 -4.93 3.07
CA ASN A 52 -0.71 -4.99 4.01
C ASN A 52 -1.18 -5.29 5.44
N VAL A 53 -2.19 -4.56 5.92
CA VAL A 53 -2.77 -4.76 7.26
C VAL A 53 -3.42 -6.14 7.41
N ALA A 54 -4.15 -6.60 6.39
CA ALA A 54 -4.80 -7.91 6.39
C ALA A 54 -3.80 -9.07 6.56
N LEU A 55 -2.56 -8.88 6.08
CA LEU A 55 -1.44 -9.83 6.13
C LEU A 55 -0.46 -9.56 7.29
N GLY A 56 -0.79 -8.65 8.21
CA GLY A 56 -0.03 -8.40 9.44
C GLY A 56 1.07 -7.33 9.35
N GLY A 57 1.07 -6.52 8.29
CA GLY A 57 1.86 -5.30 8.20
C GLY A 57 1.27 -4.13 9.00
N THR A 58 1.99 -3.00 9.04
CA THR A 58 1.59 -1.76 9.73
C THR A 58 1.64 -0.56 8.79
N LEU A 59 1.01 0.54 9.21
CA LEU A 59 0.98 1.79 8.44
C LEU A 59 1.58 2.95 9.24
N ILE A 60 2.21 3.87 8.50
CA ILE A 60 2.44 5.24 8.96
C ILE A 60 1.10 5.97 8.85
N GLN A 61 0.58 6.44 9.99
CA GLN A 61 -0.73 7.08 10.08
C GLN A 61 -0.80 8.44 9.38
N HIS A 62 0.32 9.15 9.35
CA HIS A 62 0.46 10.43 8.66
C HIS A 62 1.90 10.62 8.19
N VAL A 63 2.09 10.73 6.89
CA VAL A 63 3.37 11.09 6.26
C VAL A 63 3.54 12.60 6.41
N VAL A 64 4.64 13.02 7.02
CA VAL A 64 4.99 14.43 7.08
C VAL A 64 5.27 14.90 5.66
N GLU A 65 4.57 15.94 5.20
CA GLU A 65 4.76 16.51 3.87
C GLU A 65 6.17 17.08 3.71
N THR A 66 7.03 16.28 3.09
CA THR A 66 8.39 16.63 2.66
C THR A 66 8.58 16.16 1.23
N GLU A 67 9.52 16.72 0.49
CA GLU A 67 9.77 16.29 -0.90
C GLU A 67 10.20 14.81 -0.98
N PRO A 68 9.59 13.99 -1.85
CA PRO A 68 8.50 14.33 -2.76
C PRO A 68 7.14 14.41 -2.05
N LEU A 69 6.31 15.36 -2.45
CA LEU A 69 4.94 15.45 -1.94
C LEU A 69 4.12 14.21 -2.33
N HIS A 70 3.36 13.67 -1.36
CA HIS A 70 2.49 12.50 -1.55
C HIS A 70 0.99 12.86 -1.63
N HIS A 71 0.67 14.12 -1.44
CA HIS A 71 -0.70 14.61 -1.49
C HIS A 71 -0.89 15.63 -2.62
N ASN A 72 -1.80 15.32 -3.54
CA ASN A 72 -2.14 16.16 -4.69
C ASN A 72 -0.92 16.50 -5.56
N ALA A 73 -0.03 15.53 -5.76
CA ALA A 73 1.25 15.74 -6.42
C ALA A 73 1.55 14.65 -7.45
N ILE A 74 2.57 14.90 -8.27
CA ILE A 74 3.19 13.90 -9.15
C ILE A 74 4.64 13.77 -8.72
N HIS A 75 5.10 12.53 -8.55
CA HIS A 75 6.48 12.26 -8.15
C HIS A 75 7.03 11.00 -8.82
N HIS A 76 8.36 10.88 -8.75
CA HIS A 76 9.07 9.76 -9.33
C HIS A 76 9.06 8.55 -8.41
N VAL A 77 8.80 7.39 -9.01
CA VAL A 77 8.85 6.09 -8.33
C VAL A 77 9.85 5.19 -9.01
N HIS A 78 10.74 4.59 -8.23
CA HIS A 78 11.73 3.63 -8.68
C HIS A 78 11.21 2.20 -8.54
N ILE A 79 11.10 1.50 -9.67
CA ILE A 79 10.61 0.12 -9.77
C ILE A 79 11.79 -0.86 -9.86
N LYS A 80 11.73 -1.93 -9.07
CA LYS A 80 12.71 -3.01 -9.08
C LYS A 80 12.63 -3.80 -10.40
N ARG A 81 13.75 -3.96 -11.11
CA ARG A 81 13.83 -4.63 -12.43
C ARG A 81 13.22 -6.04 -12.48
N ASP A 82 13.36 -6.79 -11.40
CA ASP A 82 12.92 -8.20 -11.32
C ASP A 82 11.52 -8.35 -10.72
N SER A 83 10.71 -7.28 -10.74
CA SER A 83 9.32 -7.30 -10.28
C SER A 83 8.34 -7.55 -11.42
N ARG A 84 7.15 -8.04 -11.09
CA ARG A 84 6.05 -8.15 -12.06
C ARG A 84 5.61 -6.78 -12.55
N LEU A 85 5.62 -5.77 -11.67
CA LEU A 85 5.33 -4.39 -12.01
C LEU A 85 6.27 -3.86 -13.10
N HIS A 86 7.57 -4.13 -13.00
CA HIS A 86 8.52 -3.76 -14.04
C HIS A 86 8.23 -4.46 -15.37
N ALA A 87 7.83 -5.74 -15.34
CA ALA A 87 7.43 -6.46 -16.55
C ALA A 87 6.17 -5.90 -17.21
N ILE A 88 5.23 -5.36 -16.43
CA ILE A 88 4.01 -4.72 -16.93
C ILE A 88 4.29 -3.33 -17.50
N VAL A 89 5.06 -2.52 -16.77
CA VAL A 89 5.28 -1.10 -17.09
C VAL A 89 6.41 -0.90 -18.09
N GLY A 90 7.42 -1.78 -18.09
CA GLY A 90 8.58 -1.69 -18.99
C GLY A 90 9.57 -0.57 -18.67
N ALA A 91 9.47 0.04 -17.48
CA ALA A 91 10.34 1.13 -17.03
C ALA A 91 10.76 0.95 -15.57
N GLN A 92 11.93 1.47 -15.22
CA GLN A 92 12.44 1.49 -13.84
C GLN A 92 12.09 2.75 -13.07
N THR A 93 11.70 3.80 -13.78
CA THR A 93 11.26 5.05 -13.18
C THR A 93 10.02 5.50 -13.93
N VAL A 94 8.98 5.85 -13.18
CA VAL A 94 7.74 6.41 -13.71
C VAL A 94 7.27 7.56 -12.85
N ASP A 95 6.52 8.46 -13.47
CA ASP A 95 5.79 9.52 -12.79
C ASP A 95 4.43 8.98 -12.38
N VAL A 96 4.07 9.11 -11.11
CA VAL A 96 2.78 8.67 -10.58
C VAL A 96 2.05 9.83 -9.93
N SER A 97 0.72 9.81 -10.03
CA SER A 97 -0.12 10.70 -9.26
C SER A 97 -0.28 10.17 -7.84
N SER A 98 -0.06 11.02 -6.84
CA SER A 98 -0.14 10.65 -5.43
C SER A 98 -1.20 11.46 -4.68
N TYR A 99 -2.04 10.74 -3.95
CA TYR A 99 -3.20 11.22 -3.22
C TYR A 99 -3.36 10.43 -1.90
N HIS A 100 -2.28 10.25 -1.16
CA HIS A 100 -2.32 9.57 0.12
C HIS A 100 -1.50 10.32 1.18
N HIS A 101 -2.02 10.32 2.40
CA HIS A 101 -1.30 10.82 3.58
C HIS A 101 -0.90 9.68 4.53
N GLN A 102 -1.38 8.45 4.29
CA GLN A 102 -0.91 7.25 4.97
C GLN A 102 0.09 6.51 4.08
N ALA A 103 1.01 5.77 4.67
CA ALA A 103 2.00 4.97 3.94
C ALA A 103 2.24 3.63 4.62
N ILE A 104 2.92 2.71 3.93
CA ILE A 104 3.39 1.46 4.55
C ILE A 104 4.52 1.78 5.52
N ASP A 105 4.38 1.32 6.77
CA ASP A 105 5.46 1.35 7.77
C ASP A 105 6.25 0.04 7.71
N ARG A 106 5.61 -1.06 8.14
CA ARG A 106 6.17 -2.41 8.03
C ARG A 106 5.41 -3.20 6.97
N PRO A 107 6.06 -3.60 5.87
CA PRO A 107 5.50 -4.55 4.92
C PRO A 107 5.17 -5.88 5.61
N ALA A 108 4.03 -6.46 5.26
CA ALA A 108 3.64 -7.79 5.71
C ALA A 108 4.66 -8.85 5.21
N PRO A 109 4.89 -9.94 5.96
CA PRO A 109 5.89 -10.95 5.59
C PRO A 109 5.69 -11.57 4.20
N GLU A 110 4.44 -11.68 3.75
CA GLU A 110 4.06 -12.28 2.46
C GLU A 110 4.15 -11.32 1.28
N LEU A 111 4.45 -10.05 1.55
CA LEU A 111 4.63 -9.01 0.53
C LEU A 111 6.12 -8.74 0.30
N VAL A 112 6.43 -8.33 -0.93
CA VAL A 112 7.74 -7.86 -1.36
C VAL A 112 7.59 -6.45 -1.88
N VAL A 113 8.35 -5.50 -1.35
CA VAL A 113 8.42 -4.14 -1.88
C VAL A 113 9.05 -4.17 -3.27
N THR A 114 8.36 -3.61 -4.25
CA THR A 114 8.78 -3.60 -5.65
C THR A 114 8.87 -2.22 -6.26
N ALA A 115 8.35 -1.19 -5.57
CA ALA A 115 8.60 0.19 -5.93
C ALA A 115 8.69 1.11 -4.70
N LEU A 116 9.55 2.13 -4.80
CA LEU A 116 9.81 3.11 -3.76
C LEU A 116 9.86 4.53 -4.36
N ALA A 117 9.34 5.51 -3.63
CA ALA A 117 9.64 6.93 -3.85
C ALA A 117 11.06 7.27 -3.36
N SER A 118 11.56 8.46 -3.69
CA SER A 118 12.94 8.88 -3.36
C SER A 118 13.20 9.07 -1.87
N ASP A 119 12.16 9.28 -1.07
CA ASP A 119 12.20 9.36 0.40
C ASP A 119 12.09 7.98 1.09
N GLY A 120 11.94 6.90 0.31
CA GLY A 120 11.80 5.54 0.81
C GLY A 120 10.36 5.13 1.11
N VAL A 121 9.36 5.97 0.84
CA VAL A 121 7.95 5.56 0.92
C VAL A 121 7.69 4.44 -0.08
N VAL A 122 6.94 3.43 0.37
CA VAL A 122 6.57 2.26 -0.43
C VAL A 122 5.40 2.61 -1.35
N GLU A 123 5.67 2.50 -2.65
CA GLU A 123 4.73 2.83 -3.74
C GLU A 123 4.20 1.60 -4.46
N ALA A 124 4.86 0.45 -4.29
CA ALA A 124 4.31 -0.81 -4.76
C ALA A 124 4.83 -2.00 -3.97
N MET A 125 3.96 -3.00 -3.85
CA MET A 125 4.28 -4.31 -3.32
C MET A 125 3.67 -5.42 -4.17
N GLU A 126 4.30 -6.58 -4.14
CA GLU A 126 3.79 -7.80 -4.77
C GLU A 126 3.68 -8.91 -3.74
N HIS A 127 2.64 -9.72 -3.85
CA HIS A 127 2.53 -10.92 -3.05
C HIS A 127 3.54 -11.97 -3.54
N ARG A 128 4.21 -12.67 -2.62
CA ARG A 128 5.30 -13.62 -2.95
C ARG A 128 4.88 -14.82 -3.79
N ARG A 129 3.59 -15.17 -3.78
CA ARG A 129 3.05 -16.41 -4.39
C ARG A 129 1.80 -16.16 -5.21
N ALA A 130 0.72 -15.72 -4.57
CA ALA A 130 -0.55 -15.35 -5.23
C ALA A 130 -0.37 -14.26 -6.30
N ASP A 131 -1.27 -14.24 -7.27
CA ASP A 131 -1.29 -13.27 -8.36
C ASP A 131 -1.82 -11.89 -7.88
N ILE A 132 -1.03 -11.18 -7.09
CA ILE A 132 -1.41 -9.87 -6.54
C ILE A 132 -0.32 -8.83 -6.76
N VAL A 133 -0.70 -7.70 -7.35
CA VAL A 133 0.10 -6.47 -7.43
C VAL A 133 -0.63 -5.39 -6.66
N ALA A 134 0.09 -4.66 -5.81
CA ALA A 134 -0.43 -3.58 -5.00
C ALA A 134 0.37 -2.31 -5.29
N VAL A 135 -0.34 -1.21 -5.54
CA VAL A 135 0.17 0.14 -5.86
C VAL A 135 -0.63 1.18 -5.10
#